data_AF-A0A3B8V8N3-F1
#
_entry.id   AF-A0A3B8V8N3-F1
#
_cell.length_a   1.000
_cell.length_b   1.000
_cell.length_c   1.000
_cell.angle_alpha   90.00
_cell.angle_beta   90.00
_cell.angle_gamma   90.00
#
_symmetry.space_group_name_H-M   'P 1'
#
loop_
_entity.id
_entity.type
_entity.pdbx_description
1 polymer ?
#
loop_
_entity_poly.entity_id
_entity_poly.type
_entity_poly.pdbx_seq_one_letter_code
_entity_poly.pdbx_strand_id
1 'polypeptide(L)'
;MDSREVFKKYRAKLEREGIITSIVCSLAIGFVVVFALAFTFWMKEIKGLWICAVAGIAVTAAFTPLFYFKKFRPDTKEIARRLDNQGLDERMITMTELSAEDSYIAKLQREDAAVSLKKNEEDGNKIRFRLAGGKKCGKAIALTTGTTGVIGIAMSVILGLTIMGTLPSGNKLVHGEEQPVRYMVSYMEGDGYMIVGEADQIVEEGGKTSEITAVAVEEGWAFVQWSDMQPDDPNNIPTRHEENVTEDKVVFAIFMEVDSSGGGGGDGEPEDSD
;
A
#
# COMPACT_ATOMS: atom_id res chain seq x y z
N MET A 1 25.58 6.05 -52.89
CA MET A 1 24.32 5.65 -52.22
C MET A 1 23.16 5.98 -53.15
N ASP A 2 22.20 5.07 -53.31
CA ASP A 2 21.02 5.30 -54.15
C ASP A 2 20.09 6.29 -53.43
N SER A 3 19.47 7.22 -54.15
CA SER A 3 18.60 8.25 -53.57
C SER A 3 17.36 7.65 -52.88
N ARG A 4 16.93 6.47 -53.33
CA ARG A 4 15.88 5.68 -52.67
C ARG A 4 16.31 5.20 -51.29
N GLU A 5 17.60 4.92 -51.07
CA GLU A 5 18.13 4.49 -49.77
C GLU A 5 18.13 5.64 -48.76
N VAL A 6 18.51 6.83 -49.21
CA VAL A 6 18.47 8.06 -48.41
C VAL A 6 17.04 8.33 -47.93
N PHE A 7 16.07 8.29 -48.84
CA PHE A 7 14.66 8.47 -48.49
C PHE A 7 14.14 7.41 -47.51
N LYS A 8 14.43 6.12 -47.75
CA LYS A 8 14.07 5.02 -46.82
C LYS A 8 14.66 5.24 -45.43
N LYS A 9 15.92 5.69 -45.34
CA LYS A 9 16.60 5.98 -44.07
C LYS A 9 15.90 7.10 -43.30
N TYR A 10 15.47 8.18 -43.96
CA TYR A 10 14.72 9.27 -43.30
C TYR A 10 13.33 8.83 -42.86
N ARG A 11 12.62 8.05 -43.69
CA ARG A 11 11.34 7.48 -43.32
C ARG A 11 11.44 6.55 -42.10
N ALA A 12 12.43 5.65 -42.09
CA ALA A 12 12.66 4.73 -40.97
C ALA A 12 13.01 5.48 -39.66
N LYS A 13 13.72 6.62 -39.75
CA LYS A 13 13.98 7.48 -38.59
C LYS A 13 12.68 8.09 -38.04
N LEU A 14 11.81 8.59 -38.91
CA LEU A 14 10.51 9.16 -38.52
C LEU A 14 9.56 8.11 -37.92
N GLU A 15 9.54 6.92 -38.49
CA GLU A 15 8.80 5.78 -37.92
C GLU A 15 9.31 5.44 -36.52
N ARG A 16 10.64 5.44 -36.33
CA ARG A 16 11.27 5.24 -35.02
C ARG A 16 10.88 6.33 -34.01
N GLU A 17 10.77 7.59 -34.41
CA GLU A 17 10.29 8.66 -33.51
C GLU A 17 8.86 8.43 -33.04
N GLY A 18 7.97 8.01 -33.94
CA GLY A 18 6.59 7.69 -33.59
C GLY A 18 6.53 6.55 -32.56
N ILE A 19 7.34 5.51 -32.77
CA ILE A 19 7.47 4.38 -31.83
C ILE A 19 8.00 4.85 -30.48
N ILE A 20 9.11 5.58 -30.45
CA ILE A 20 9.70 6.09 -29.20
C ILE A 20 8.69 6.98 -28.45
N THR A 21 7.99 7.87 -29.16
CA THR A 21 7.00 8.74 -28.53
C THR A 21 5.84 7.95 -27.94
N SER A 22 5.37 6.91 -28.64
CA SER A 22 4.31 6.03 -28.13
C SER A 22 4.74 5.27 -26.88
N ILE A 23 5.99 4.78 -26.83
CA ILE A 23 6.56 4.08 -25.66
C ILE A 23 6.64 5.02 -24.46
N VAL A 24 7.17 6.24 -24.66
CA VAL A 24 7.29 7.23 -23.58
C VAL A 24 5.90 7.58 -23.02
N CYS A 25 4.91 7.77 -23.89
CA CYS A 25 3.55 8.10 -23.46
C CYS A 25 2.86 6.92 -22.74
N SER A 26 3.00 5.68 -23.22
CA SER A 26 2.43 4.51 -22.55
C SER A 26 3.10 4.22 -21.20
N LEU A 27 4.40 4.52 -21.08
CA LEU A 27 5.15 4.33 -19.84
C LEU A 27 4.67 5.28 -18.73
N ALA A 28 4.25 6.50 -19.06
CA ALA A 28 3.59 7.39 -18.11
C ALA A 28 2.31 6.77 -17.53
N ILE A 29 1.47 6.14 -18.38
CA ILE A 29 0.25 5.45 -17.93
C ILE A 29 0.58 4.22 -17.10
N GLY A 30 1.62 3.47 -17.49
CA GLY A 30 2.14 2.36 -16.71
C GLY A 30 2.50 2.77 -15.29
N PHE A 31 3.24 3.87 -15.11
CA PHE A 31 3.60 4.38 -13.79
C PHE A 31 2.39 4.82 -12.95
N VAL A 32 1.37 5.41 -13.57
CA VAL A 32 0.13 5.78 -12.86
C VAL A 32 -0.59 4.55 -12.35
N VAL A 33 -0.65 3.47 -13.14
CA VAL A 33 -1.25 2.20 -12.71
C VAL A 33 -0.45 1.55 -11.59
N VAL A 34 0.88 1.54 -11.70
CA VAL A 34 1.77 1.04 -10.63
C VAL A 34 1.55 1.81 -9.34
N PHE A 35 1.46 3.14 -9.41
CA PHE A 35 1.17 3.99 -8.26
C PHE A 35 -0.16 3.61 -7.59
N ALA A 36 -1.24 3.52 -8.36
CA ALA A 36 -2.56 3.20 -7.83
C ALA A 36 -2.59 1.82 -7.17
N LEU A 37 -2.01 0.79 -7.82
CA LEU A 37 -1.94 -0.56 -7.27
C LEU A 37 -1.08 -0.59 -5.99
N ALA A 38 0.12 0.01 -6.03
CA ALA A 38 0.99 0.07 -4.86
C ALA A 38 0.32 0.78 -3.67
N PHE A 39 -0.43 1.85 -3.93
CA PHE A 39 -1.20 2.55 -2.90
C PHE A 39 -2.30 1.67 -2.29
N THR A 40 -3.08 0.98 -3.12
CA THR A 40 -4.12 0.07 -2.61
C THR A 40 -3.54 -1.11 -1.82
N PHE A 41 -2.39 -1.64 -2.23
CA PHE A 41 -1.72 -2.74 -1.52
C PHE A 41 -1.11 -2.28 -0.21
N TRP A 42 -0.56 -1.06 -0.17
CA TRP A 42 -0.05 -0.44 1.04
C TRP A 42 -1.17 -0.18 2.07
N MET A 43 -2.35 0.22 1.62
CA MET A 43 -3.53 0.38 2.49
C MET A 43 -4.08 -0.96 3.01
N LYS A 44 -3.97 -2.05 2.25
CA LYS A 44 -4.53 -3.37 2.62
C LYS A 44 -3.53 -4.36 3.21
N GLU A 45 -2.29 -3.93 3.46
CA GLU A 45 -1.19 -4.79 3.95
C GLU A 45 -0.88 -6.00 3.05
N ILE A 46 -1.13 -5.88 1.75
CA ILE A 46 -0.92 -6.97 0.79
C ILE A 46 0.55 -6.98 0.35
N LYS A 47 1.23 -8.11 0.59
CA LYS A 47 2.62 -8.36 0.15
C LYS A 47 2.66 -8.68 -1.34
N GLY A 48 2.59 -7.65 -2.19
CA GLY A 48 2.36 -7.81 -3.63
C GLY A 48 3.22 -6.96 -4.57
N LEU A 49 4.46 -6.63 -4.22
CA LEU A 49 5.30 -5.72 -5.04
C LEU A 49 5.51 -6.21 -6.50
N TRP A 50 5.76 -7.51 -6.68
CA TRP A 50 5.94 -8.11 -8.01
C TRP A 50 4.70 -8.02 -8.89
N ILE A 51 3.51 -8.10 -8.29
CA ILE A 51 2.23 -8.00 -9.00
C ILE A 51 2.07 -6.59 -9.56
N CYS A 52 2.41 -5.56 -8.79
CA CYS A 52 2.40 -4.17 -9.27
C CYS A 52 3.35 -3.97 -10.45
N ALA A 53 4.58 -4.52 -10.36
CA ALA A 53 5.57 -4.42 -11.43
C ALA A 53 5.11 -5.10 -12.74
N VAL A 54 4.58 -6.33 -12.64
CA VAL A 54 4.05 -7.08 -13.78
C VAL A 54 2.86 -6.36 -14.40
N ALA A 55 1.93 -5.85 -13.59
CA ALA A 55 0.77 -5.10 -14.08
C ALA A 55 1.17 -3.83 -14.84
N GLY A 56 2.15 -3.07 -14.33
CA GLY A 56 2.67 -1.87 -15.00
C GLY A 56 3.30 -2.17 -16.37
N ILE A 57 4.07 -3.26 -16.46
CA ILE A 57 4.69 -3.71 -17.72
C ILE A 57 3.60 -4.15 -18.71
N ALA A 58 2.63 -4.94 -18.26
CA ALA A 58 1.52 -5.42 -19.09
C ALA A 58 0.70 -4.25 -19.68
N VAL A 59 0.36 -3.25 -18.87
CA VAL A 59 -0.33 -2.04 -19.35
C VAL A 59 0.52 -1.28 -20.36
N THR A 60 1.80 -1.06 -20.07
CA THR A 60 2.68 -0.35 -21.01
C THR A 60 2.78 -1.07 -22.36
N ALA A 61 2.92 -2.40 -22.34
CA ALA A 61 2.99 -3.22 -23.54
C ALA A 61 1.70 -3.19 -24.37
N ALA A 62 0.52 -3.16 -23.73
CA ALA A 62 -0.77 -3.07 -24.40
C ALA A 62 -1.03 -1.66 -25.00
N PHE A 63 -0.66 -0.61 -24.29
CA PHE A 63 -0.92 0.77 -24.72
C PHE A 63 0.07 1.30 -25.77
N THR A 64 1.30 0.77 -25.82
CA THR A 64 2.30 1.15 -26.83
C THR A 64 1.76 1.03 -28.27
N PRO A 65 1.27 -0.14 -28.74
CA PRO A 65 0.74 -0.26 -30.10
C PRO A 65 -0.52 0.60 -30.31
N LEU A 66 -1.37 0.72 -29.29
CA LEU A 66 -2.60 1.53 -29.38
C LEU A 66 -2.30 3.01 -29.62
N PHE A 67 -1.34 3.59 -28.90
CA PHE A 67 -0.90 4.97 -29.11
C PHE A 67 -0.18 5.16 -30.45
N TYR A 68 0.66 4.20 -30.83
CA TYR A 68 1.34 4.25 -32.11
C TYR A 68 0.33 4.34 -33.26
N PHE A 69 -0.60 3.37 -33.35
CA PHE A 69 -1.55 3.34 -34.47
C PHE A 69 -2.56 4.48 -34.45
N LYS A 70 -3.03 4.91 -33.27
CA LYS A 70 -4.11 5.91 -33.16
C LYS A 70 -3.61 7.37 -33.24
N LYS A 71 -2.39 7.66 -32.78
CA LYS A 71 -1.94 9.05 -32.60
C LYS A 71 -0.58 9.37 -33.20
N PHE A 72 0.38 8.46 -33.14
CA PHE A 72 1.78 8.75 -33.48
C PHE A 72 2.25 8.14 -34.80
N ARG A 73 1.38 7.40 -35.51
CA ARG A 73 1.66 6.88 -36.85
C ARG A 73 1.91 8.07 -37.79
N PRO A 74 3.11 8.19 -38.36
CA PRO A 74 3.43 9.35 -39.18
C PRO A 74 2.76 9.20 -40.56
N ASP A 75 2.01 10.23 -40.96
CA ASP A 75 1.42 10.31 -42.31
C ASP A 75 2.46 10.71 -43.34
N THR A 76 2.42 10.15 -44.55
CA THR A 76 3.42 10.38 -45.60
C THR A 76 3.49 11.84 -46.03
N LYS A 77 2.35 12.55 -46.07
CA LYS A 77 2.31 13.97 -46.44
C LYS A 77 2.87 14.86 -45.33
N GLU A 78 2.59 14.53 -44.08
CA GLU A 78 3.15 15.23 -42.91
C GLU A 78 4.67 15.00 -42.77
N ILE A 79 5.16 13.79 -43.08
CA ILE A 79 6.59 13.48 -43.17
C ILE A 79 7.26 14.37 -44.20
N ALA A 80 6.70 14.43 -45.42
CA ALA A 80 7.23 15.22 -46.51
C ALA A 80 7.31 16.72 -46.14
N ARG A 81 6.22 17.26 -45.61
CA ARG A 81 6.15 18.65 -45.11
C ARG A 81 7.21 18.97 -44.05
N ARG A 82 7.44 18.05 -43.11
CA ARG A 82 8.46 18.24 -42.06
C ARG A 82 9.89 18.14 -42.57
N LEU A 83 10.10 17.36 -43.62
CA LEU A 83 11.39 17.24 -44.28
C LEU A 83 11.68 18.51 -45.11
N ASP A 84 10.68 19.01 -45.84
CA ASP A 84 10.73 20.27 -46.60
C ASP A 84 11.07 21.47 -45.73
N ASN A 85 10.42 21.58 -44.56
CA ASN A 85 10.70 22.61 -43.57
C ASN A 85 12.15 22.60 -43.03
N GLN A 86 12.97 21.60 -43.38
CA GLN A 86 14.37 21.47 -42.97
C GLN A 86 15.37 21.74 -44.12
N GLY A 87 14.91 22.36 -45.20
CA GLY A 87 15.77 22.84 -46.29
C GLY A 87 15.63 22.04 -47.59
N LEU A 88 14.45 21.45 -47.83
CA LEU A 88 14.14 20.72 -49.07
C LEU A 88 13.15 21.47 -49.98
N ASP A 89 12.82 22.72 -49.65
CA ASP A 89 12.11 23.67 -50.53
C ASP A 89 10.89 23.07 -51.23
N GLU A 90 10.01 22.39 -50.48
CA GLU A 90 8.77 21.77 -50.98
C GLU A 90 8.95 20.64 -52.02
N ARG A 91 10.19 20.17 -52.25
CA ARG A 91 10.47 19.06 -53.18
C ARG A 91 9.92 17.72 -52.69
N MET A 92 9.82 17.52 -51.37
CA MET A 92 9.29 16.27 -50.82
C MET A 92 7.78 16.20 -50.87
N ILE A 93 7.09 17.32 -50.61
CA ILE A 93 5.63 17.38 -50.66
C ILE A 93 5.14 17.22 -52.09
N THR A 94 5.78 17.88 -53.06
CA THR A 94 5.48 17.73 -54.49
C THR A 94 5.76 16.32 -55.00
N MET A 95 6.89 15.70 -54.61
CA MET A 95 7.18 14.30 -54.91
C MET A 95 6.10 13.35 -54.35
N THR A 96 5.58 13.64 -53.16
CA THR A 96 4.54 12.83 -52.50
C THR A 96 3.19 12.99 -53.19
N GLU A 97 2.83 14.21 -53.61
CA GLU A 97 1.60 14.49 -54.36
C GLU A 97 1.62 13.82 -55.74
N LEU A 98 2.76 13.84 -56.43
CA LEU A 98 2.96 13.20 -57.73
C LEU A 98 3.36 11.71 -57.63
N SER A 99 3.26 11.09 -56.44
CA SER A 99 3.73 9.71 -56.24
C SER A 99 2.88 8.66 -56.96
N ALA A 100 1.59 8.95 -57.21
CA ALA A 100 0.68 8.06 -57.92
C ALA A 100 0.74 8.19 -59.45
N GLU A 101 1.37 9.26 -59.96
CA GLU A 101 1.43 9.54 -61.39
C GLU A 101 2.68 8.93 -62.05
N ASP A 102 2.54 8.42 -63.28
CA ASP A 102 3.65 7.95 -64.12
C ASP A 102 3.97 8.93 -65.26
N SER A 103 3.85 10.23 -64.98
CA SER A 103 4.24 11.28 -65.93
C SER A 103 5.76 11.46 -65.94
N TYR A 104 6.29 11.97 -67.06
CA TYR A 104 7.70 12.35 -67.17
C TYR A 104 8.10 13.37 -66.09
N ILE A 105 7.22 14.35 -65.83
CA ILE A 105 7.44 15.38 -64.81
C ILE A 105 7.50 14.75 -63.40
N ALA A 106 6.64 13.77 -63.09
CA ALA A 106 6.68 13.07 -61.81
C ALA A 106 8.01 12.32 -61.59
N LYS A 107 8.60 11.74 -62.65
CA LYS A 107 9.92 11.10 -62.59
C LYS A 107 11.03 12.11 -62.32
N LEU A 108 11.02 13.23 -63.04
CA LEU A 108 12.01 14.30 -62.87
C LEU A 108 11.96 14.90 -61.46
N GLN A 109 10.77 15.10 -60.90
CA GLN A 109 10.60 15.61 -59.52
C GLN A 109 11.11 14.63 -58.46
N ARG A 110 10.94 13.32 -58.68
CA ARG A 110 11.52 12.30 -57.79
C ARG A 110 13.04 12.34 -57.81
N GLU A 111 13.64 12.55 -58.99
CA GLU A 111 15.09 12.67 -59.15
C GLU A 111 15.63 13.97 -58.53
N ASP A 112 14.95 15.09 -58.73
CA ASP A 112 15.33 16.39 -58.15
C ASP A 112 15.27 16.39 -56.61
N ALA A 113 14.18 15.86 -56.04
CA ALA A 113 14.03 15.67 -54.60
C ALA A 113 15.12 14.73 -54.03
N ALA A 114 15.44 13.67 -54.76
CA ALA A 114 16.49 12.71 -54.45
C ALA A 114 17.89 13.34 -54.40
N VAL A 115 18.23 14.18 -55.38
CA VAL A 115 19.52 14.88 -55.45
C VAL A 115 19.62 15.91 -54.33
N SER A 116 18.54 16.65 -54.08
CA SER A 116 18.47 17.65 -53.02
C SER A 116 18.63 17.04 -51.62
N LEU A 117 18.06 15.85 -51.40
CA LEU A 117 18.24 15.09 -50.16
C LEU A 117 19.69 14.69 -49.93
N LYS A 118 20.37 14.21 -50.98
CA LYS A 118 21.79 13.83 -50.90
C LYS A 118 22.68 15.02 -50.59
N LYS A 119 22.45 16.13 -51.29
CA LYS A 119 23.20 17.37 -51.09
C LYS A 119 23.08 17.87 -49.64
N ASN A 120 21.88 17.88 -49.08
CA ASN A 120 21.67 18.25 -47.67
C ASN A 120 22.35 17.29 -46.67
N GLU A 121 22.43 15.99 -46.98
CA GLU A 121 23.15 15.02 -46.14
C GLU A 121 24.68 15.22 -46.22
N GLU A 122 25.21 15.52 -47.41
CA GLU A 122 26.63 15.82 -47.67
C GLU A 122 27.08 17.16 -47.03
N ASP A 123 26.24 18.20 -47.11
CA ASP A 123 26.47 19.50 -46.48
C ASP A 123 26.44 19.44 -44.94
N GLY A 124 26.24 18.25 -44.35
CA GLY A 124 26.23 18.04 -42.91
C GLY A 124 25.02 18.64 -42.21
N ASN A 125 24.01 19.08 -42.98
CA ASN A 125 22.79 19.68 -42.46
C ASN A 125 21.88 18.57 -41.91
N LYS A 126 22.25 18.04 -40.75
CA LYS A 126 21.54 16.95 -40.08
C LYS A 126 20.12 17.41 -39.73
N ILE A 127 19.15 16.85 -40.44
CA ILE A 127 17.72 16.95 -40.14
C ILE A 127 17.50 16.63 -38.65
N ARG A 128 17.02 17.63 -37.90
CA ARG A 128 16.89 17.59 -36.43
C ARG A 128 15.57 16.93 -36.06
N PHE A 129 15.67 15.63 -35.82
CA PHE A 129 14.61 14.79 -35.29
C PHE A 129 14.32 15.13 -33.81
N ARG A 130 13.03 15.27 -33.45
CA ARG A 130 12.55 15.66 -32.12
C ARG A 130 11.36 14.81 -31.70
N LEU A 131 11.39 14.35 -30.45
CA LEU A 131 10.31 13.62 -29.78
C LEU A 131 8.93 14.27 -30.03
N ALA A 132 7.95 13.46 -30.43
CA ALA A 132 6.57 13.86 -30.73
C ALA A 132 6.38 14.93 -31.82
N GLY A 133 7.34 15.12 -32.73
CA GLY A 133 7.08 15.88 -33.96
C GLY A 133 6.79 17.38 -33.81
N GLY A 134 6.89 17.94 -32.61
CA GLY A 134 6.58 19.33 -32.33
C GLY A 134 7.18 19.81 -31.01
N LYS A 135 7.69 21.06 -31.01
CA LYS A 135 8.42 21.66 -29.86
C LYS A 135 7.61 21.67 -28.56
N LYS A 136 6.28 21.76 -28.64
CA LYS A 136 5.38 21.87 -27.48
C LYS A 136 4.95 20.50 -26.94
N CYS A 137 4.55 19.59 -27.83
CA CYS A 137 4.04 18.27 -27.45
C CYS A 137 5.16 17.37 -26.88
N GLY A 138 6.35 17.39 -27.49
CA GLY A 138 7.49 16.58 -27.01
C GLY A 138 7.97 16.97 -25.60
N LYS A 139 8.01 18.28 -25.31
CA LYS A 139 8.37 18.78 -23.97
C LYS A 139 7.32 18.41 -22.92
N ALA A 140 6.04 18.55 -23.26
CA ALA A 140 4.95 18.19 -22.36
C ALA A 140 4.98 16.70 -22.02
N ILE A 141 5.12 15.82 -23.03
CA ILE A 141 5.18 14.36 -22.83
C ILE A 141 6.39 13.97 -21.97
N ALA A 142 7.57 14.56 -22.23
CA ALA A 142 8.76 14.28 -21.42
C ALA A 142 8.58 14.72 -19.95
N LEU A 143 7.98 15.90 -19.74
CA LEU A 143 7.72 16.42 -18.39
C LEU A 143 6.73 15.53 -17.63
N THR A 144 5.59 15.19 -18.25
CA THR A 144 4.57 14.36 -17.59
C THR A 144 5.07 12.97 -17.29
N THR A 145 5.83 12.35 -18.20
CA THR A 145 6.38 11.01 -17.97
C THR A 145 7.39 11.02 -16.84
N GLY A 146 8.24 12.05 -16.78
CA GLY A 146 9.21 12.24 -15.70
C GLY A 146 8.55 12.38 -14.34
N THR A 147 7.54 13.24 -14.21
CA THR A 147 6.83 13.44 -12.94
C THR A 147 6.09 12.18 -12.50
N THR A 148 5.38 11.51 -13.41
CA THR A 148 4.69 10.24 -13.07
C THR A 148 5.67 9.13 -12.71
N GLY A 149 6.85 9.09 -13.33
CA GLY A 149 7.88 8.11 -13.02
C GLY A 149 8.43 8.27 -11.61
N VAL A 150 8.74 9.51 -11.20
CA VAL A 150 9.22 9.79 -9.85
C VAL A 150 8.18 9.39 -8.80
N ILE A 151 6.91 9.75 -9.01
CA ILE A 151 5.82 9.42 -8.09
C ILE A 151 5.58 7.90 -8.00
N GLY A 152 5.54 7.21 -9.15
CA GLY A 152 5.33 5.76 -9.20
C GLY A 152 6.47 4.97 -8.54
N ILE A 153 7.73 5.37 -8.78
CA ILE A 153 8.90 4.75 -8.14
C ILE A 153 8.89 5.02 -6.64
N ALA A 154 8.66 6.26 -6.20
CA ALA A 154 8.61 6.61 -4.79
C ALA A 154 7.58 5.78 -4.02
N MET A 155 6.37 5.62 -4.56
CA MET A 155 5.32 4.83 -3.91
C MET A 155 5.67 3.33 -3.87
N SER A 156 6.34 2.81 -4.90
CA SER A 156 6.81 1.42 -4.92
C SER A 156 7.87 1.17 -3.84
N VAL A 157 8.75 2.15 -3.59
CA VAL A 157 9.73 2.10 -2.48
C VAL A 157 9.03 2.11 -1.13
N ILE A 158 8.00 2.96 -0.94
CA ILE A 158 7.21 2.98 0.31
C ILE A 158 6.59 1.60 0.57
N LEU A 159 5.95 0.99 -0.43
CA LEU A 159 5.42 -0.37 -0.30
C LEU A 159 6.53 -1.39 0.02
N GLY A 160 7.69 -1.31 -0.64
CA GLY A 160 8.84 -2.18 -0.37
C GLY A 160 9.38 -2.06 1.05
N LEU A 161 9.56 -0.84 1.56
CA LEU A 161 9.98 -0.57 2.95
C LEU A 161 8.92 -1.03 3.97
N THR A 162 7.64 -0.95 3.62
CA THR A 162 6.55 -1.47 4.44
C THR A 162 6.60 -3.00 4.55
N ILE A 163 6.88 -3.70 3.44
CA ILE A 163 7.03 -5.16 3.42
C ILE A 163 8.23 -5.61 4.28
N MET A 164 9.29 -4.80 4.33
CA MET A 164 10.46 -5.04 5.20
C MET A 164 10.23 -4.66 6.66
N GLY A 165 9.06 -4.12 7.02
CA GLY A 165 8.73 -3.71 8.38
C GLY A 165 9.39 -2.40 8.83
N THR A 166 10.03 -1.65 7.92
CA THR A 166 10.66 -0.36 8.24
C THR A 166 9.64 0.78 8.29
N LEU A 167 8.59 0.71 7.47
CA LEU A 167 7.49 1.67 7.46
C LEU A 167 6.18 1.03 7.90
N PRO A 168 5.31 1.75 8.63
CA PRO A 168 3.96 1.30 8.91
C PRO A 168 3.13 1.24 7.62
N SER A 169 2.13 0.36 7.62
CA SER A 169 1.13 0.30 6.57
C SER A 169 0.23 1.53 6.61
N GLY A 170 -0.43 1.83 5.48
CA GLY A 170 -1.33 2.96 5.40
C GLY A 170 -2.52 2.84 6.33
N ASN A 171 -3.00 1.61 6.55
CA ASN A 171 -4.08 1.35 7.48
C ASN A 171 -3.71 1.75 8.91
N LYS A 172 -2.52 1.36 9.36
CA LYS A 172 -2.01 1.67 10.71
C LYS A 172 -1.79 3.17 10.91
N LEU A 173 -1.41 3.91 9.86
CA LEU A 173 -1.26 5.37 9.93
C LEU A 173 -2.61 6.11 9.99
N VAL A 174 -3.62 5.62 9.28
CA VAL A 174 -4.94 6.28 9.19
C VAL A 174 -5.80 5.98 10.41
N HIS A 175 -5.79 4.72 10.87
CA HIS A 175 -6.65 4.28 11.97
C HIS A 175 -5.95 4.31 13.34
N GLY A 176 -4.63 4.57 13.37
CA GLY A 176 -3.81 4.40 14.57
C GLY A 176 -3.57 2.93 14.88
N GLU A 177 -2.67 2.64 15.82
CA GLU A 177 -2.67 1.32 16.45
C GLU A 177 -3.95 1.22 17.28
N GLU A 178 -4.82 0.25 16.98
CA GLU A 178 -5.91 -0.13 17.88
C GLU A 178 -5.24 -0.49 19.22
N GLN A 179 -5.37 0.40 20.21
CA GLN A 179 -4.86 0.11 21.53
C GLN A 179 -5.64 -1.08 22.07
N PRO A 180 -4.96 -2.11 22.62
CA PRO A 180 -5.65 -3.24 23.20
C PRO A 180 -6.60 -2.71 24.29
N VAL A 181 -7.86 -3.11 24.22
CA VAL A 181 -8.84 -2.79 25.27
C VAL A 181 -8.34 -3.47 26.54
N ARG A 182 -8.24 -2.69 27.62
CA ARG A 182 -7.79 -3.17 28.92
C ARG A 182 -8.90 -2.98 29.93
N TYR A 183 -9.04 -3.97 30.80
CA TYR A 183 -9.99 -3.97 31.90
C TYR A 183 -9.26 -3.99 33.24
N MET A 184 -9.82 -3.27 34.20
CA MET A 184 -9.32 -3.20 35.56
C MET A 184 -10.08 -4.18 36.44
N VAL A 185 -9.35 -5.09 37.09
CA VAL A 185 -9.88 -5.96 38.14
C VAL A 185 -9.30 -5.49 39.47
N SER A 186 -10.18 -5.09 40.39
CA SER A 186 -9.82 -4.58 41.71
C SER A 186 -10.37 -5.51 42.80
N TYR A 187 -9.47 -6.08 43.60
CA TYR A 187 -9.80 -6.84 44.80
C TYR A 187 -9.71 -5.92 46.01
N MET A 188 -10.86 -5.46 46.49
CA MET A 188 -10.91 -4.52 47.59
C MET A 188 -10.61 -5.21 48.93
N GLU A 189 -9.69 -4.62 49.67
CA GLU A 189 -9.49 -4.89 51.09
C GLU A 189 -10.65 -4.31 51.90
N GLY A 190 -10.97 -4.93 53.03
CA GLY A 190 -12.10 -4.55 53.86
C GLY A 190 -11.82 -4.80 55.35
N ASP A 191 -12.80 -4.50 56.18
CA ASP A 191 -12.65 -4.69 57.63
C ASP A 191 -12.55 -6.19 57.97
N GLY A 192 -11.47 -6.57 58.65
CA GLY A 192 -11.23 -7.94 59.12
C GLY A 192 -10.41 -8.85 58.20
N TYR A 193 -10.04 -8.42 56.99
CA TYR A 193 -9.20 -9.20 56.07
C TYR A 193 -8.29 -8.33 55.20
N MET A 194 -7.21 -8.92 54.70
CA MET A 194 -6.26 -8.29 53.78
C MET A 194 -6.09 -9.14 52.52
N ILE A 195 -5.73 -8.52 51.40
CA ILE A 195 -5.45 -9.22 50.15
C ILE A 195 -3.95 -9.46 50.05
N VAL A 196 -3.55 -10.73 49.98
CA VAL A 196 -2.18 -11.13 49.69
C VAL A 196 -2.06 -11.33 48.18
N GLY A 197 -1.40 -10.39 47.50
CA GLY A 197 -1.22 -10.38 46.05
C GLY A 197 -1.30 -8.98 45.46
N GLU A 198 -1.43 -8.88 44.13
CA GLU A 198 -1.67 -7.62 43.44
C GLU A 198 -3.18 -7.31 43.43
N ALA A 199 -3.61 -6.36 44.26
CA ALA A 199 -5.03 -6.03 44.46
C ALA A 199 -5.67 -5.34 43.23
N ASP A 200 -4.93 -4.46 42.56
CA ASP A 200 -5.41 -3.79 41.35
C ASP A 200 -4.62 -4.28 40.15
N GLN A 201 -5.28 -4.98 39.23
CA GLN A 201 -4.66 -5.58 38.06
C GLN A 201 -5.30 -5.08 36.77
N ILE A 202 -4.46 -4.71 35.81
CA ILE A 202 -4.90 -4.28 34.48
C ILE A 202 -4.55 -5.38 33.50
N VAL A 203 -5.57 -5.97 32.88
CA VAL A 203 -5.43 -7.06 31.91
C VAL A 203 -6.02 -6.66 30.56
N GLU A 204 -5.48 -7.21 29.47
CA GLU A 204 -6.08 -7.06 28.15
C GLU A 204 -7.40 -7.85 28.06
N GLU A 205 -8.30 -7.47 27.16
CA GLU A 205 -9.54 -8.21 26.90
C GLU A 205 -9.27 -9.71 26.67
N GLY A 206 -9.98 -10.55 27.42
CA GLY A 206 -9.79 -12.00 27.43
C GLY A 206 -8.59 -12.49 28.25
N GLY A 207 -7.86 -11.59 28.91
CA GLY A 207 -6.70 -11.88 29.74
C GLY A 207 -7.03 -12.59 31.06
N LYS A 208 -5.98 -13.02 31.76
CA LYS A 208 -6.04 -13.68 33.06
C LYS A 208 -5.36 -12.81 34.13
N THR A 209 -5.97 -12.69 35.30
CA THR A 209 -5.35 -12.03 36.45
C THR A 209 -4.39 -12.97 37.17
N SER A 210 -3.40 -12.39 37.85
CA SER A 210 -2.56 -13.04 38.84
C SER A 210 -3.41 -13.50 40.03
N GLU A 211 -3.01 -14.64 40.60
CA GLU A 211 -3.67 -15.21 41.76
C GLU A 211 -3.49 -14.33 43.00
N ILE A 212 -4.60 -14.10 43.71
CA ILE A 212 -4.65 -13.40 44.99
C ILE A 212 -5.24 -14.31 46.06
N THR A 213 -4.97 -14.01 47.33
CA THR A 213 -5.59 -14.73 48.47
C THR A 213 -6.08 -13.76 49.52
N ALA A 214 -7.35 -13.87 49.92
CA ALA A 214 -7.90 -13.11 51.05
C ALA A 214 -7.57 -13.82 52.37
N VAL A 215 -6.97 -13.09 53.31
CA VAL A 215 -6.53 -13.63 54.61
C VAL A 215 -7.11 -12.78 55.73
N ALA A 216 -7.68 -13.43 56.75
CA ALA A 216 -8.16 -12.75 57.95
C ALA A 216 -7.01 -12.03 58.67
N VAL A 217 -7.26 -10.80 59.13
CA VAL A 217 -6.29 -10.00 59.89
C VAL A 217 -6.28 -10.40 61.36
N GLU A 218 -7.43 -10.78 61.91
CA GLU A 218 -7.62 -11.15 63.31
C GLU A 218 -7.91 -12.64 63.47
N GLU A 219 -7.41 -13.23 64.56
CA GLU A 219 -7.77 -14.60 64.95
C GLU A 219 -9.26 -14.68 65.29
N GLY A 220 -9.90 -15.77 64.90
CA GLY A 220 -11.34 -15.95 65.09
C GLY A 220 -12.20 -15.50 63.90
N TRP A 221 -11.64 -14.99 62.81
CA TRP A 221 -12.40 -14.70 61.59
C TRP A 221 -12.22 -15.80 60.53
N ALA A 222 -13.33 -16.20 59.89
CA ALA A 222 -13.33 -17.19 58.81
C ALA A 222 -13.85 -16.59 57.50
N PHE A 223 -13.22 -16.97 56.39
CA PHE A 223 -13.68 -16.63 55.05
C PHE A 223 -15.04 -17.29 54.79
N VAL A 224 -16.02 -16.49 54.35
CA VAL A 224 -17.36 -16.95 54.01
C VAL A 224 -17.51 -17.04 52.50
N GLN A 225 -17.33 -15.92 51.79
CA GLN A 225 -17.46 -15.88 50.34
C GLN A 225 -16.85 -14.64 49.70
N TRP A 226 -16.73 -14.65 48.38
CA TRP A 226 -16.56 -13.42 47.59
C TRP A 226 -17.90 -12.73 47.32
N SER A 227 -17.87 -11.41 47.11
CA SER A 227 -19.06 -10.56 46.90
C SER A 227 -19.93 -10.94 45.70
N ASP A 228 -19.35 -11.63 44.71
CA ASP A 228 -20.01 -12.06 43.48
C ASP A 228 -20.26 -13.58 43.42
N MET A 229 -20.02 -14.31 44.51
CA MET A 229 -20.20 -15.75 44.60
C MET A 229 -21.22 -16.11 45.69
N GLN A 230 -21.83 -17.28 45.56
CA GLN A 230 -22.68 -17.85 46.60
C GLN A 230 -21.84 -18.70 47.57
N PRO A 231 -22.25 -18.85 48.85
CA PRO A 231 -21.47 -19.59 49.83
C PRO A 231 -21.24 -21.05 49.42
N ASP A 232 -22.23 -21.64 48.75
CA ASP A 232 -22.26 -23.05 48.33
C ASP A 232 -21.54 -23.33 47.01
N ASP A 233 -20.93 -22.32 46.37
CA ASP A 233 -20.20 -22.51 45.12
C ASP A 233 -18.91 -23.31 45.37
N PRO A 234 -18.64 -24.41 44.64
CA PRO A 234 -17.44 -25.21 44.83
C PRO A 234 -16.12 -24.44 44.56
N ASN A 235 -16.19 -23.31 43.85
CA ASN A 235 -15.05 -22.43 43.59
C ASN A 235 -14.94 -21.27 44.60
N ASN A 236 -15.82 -21.23 45.62
CA ASN A 236 -15.78 -20.23 46.67
C ASN A 236 -14.66 -20.54 47.69
N ILE A 237 -13.43 -20.26 47.28
CA ILE A 237 -12.23 -20.41 48.09
C ILE A 237 -11.53 -19.04 48.29
N PRO A 238 -10.74 -18.87 49.37
CA PRO A 238 -10.06 -17.60 49.64
C PRO A 238 -9.05 -17.18 48.57
N THR A 239 -8.53 -18.15 47.79
CA THR A 239 -7.60 -17.92 46.69
C THR A 239 -8.36 -17.78 45.37
N ARG A 240 -8.07 -16.74 44.60
CA ARG A 240 -8.86 -16.37 43.43
C ARG A 240 -8.01 -15.80 42.30
N HIS A 241 -8.49 -16.01 41.08
CA HIS A 241 -8.07 -15.32 39.88
C HIS A 241 -9.23 -15.28 38.89
N GLU A 242 -9.13 -14.43 37.89
CA GLU A 242 -10.10 -14.26 36.83
C GLU A 242 -9.48 -14.77 35.54
N GLU A 243 -10.27 -15.52 34.77
CA GLU A 243 -9.93 -15.89 33.41
C GLU A 243 -10.89 -15.19 32.45
N ASN A 244 -10.38 -14.84 31.26
CA ASN A 244 -11.19 -14.23 30.20
C ASN A 244 -11.91 -12.94 30.63
N VAL A 245 -11.16 -11.98 31.19
CA VAL A 245 -11.72 -10.69 31.65
C VAL A 245 -12.20 -9.85 30.47
N THR A 246 -13.48 -9.48 30.46
CA THR A 246 -14.14 -8.73 29.37
C THR A 246 -14.84 -7.46 29.84
N GLU A 247 -14.77 -7.14 31.13
CA GLU A 247 -15.31 -5.91 31.72
C GLU A 247 -14.53 -5.55 32.98
N ASP A 248 -14.63 -4.29 33.41
CA ASP A 248 -14.07 -3.84 34.67
C ASP A 248 -14.79 -4.52 35.84
N LYS A 249 -14.03 -5.03 36.80
CA LYS A 249 -14.56 -5.82 37.91
C LYS A 249 -14.04 -5.33 39.25
N VAL A 250 -14.94 -5.21 40.21
CA VAL A 250 -14.59 -4.91 41.61
C VAL A 250 -15.15 -6.02 42.48
N VAL A 251 -14.30 -6.69 43.26
CA VAL A 251 -14.66 -7.82 44.10
C VAL A 251 -14.11 -7.61 45.50
N PHE A 252 -14.86 -7.98 46.53
CA PHE A 252 -14.41 -7.96 47.91
C PHE A 252 -14.76 -9.28 48.60
N ALA A 253 -13.99 -9.66 49.61
CA ALA A 253 -14.26 -10.87 50.39
C ALA A 253 -15.17 -10.56 51.58
N ILE A 254 -15.90 -11.56 52.03
CA ILE A 254 -16.78 -11.49 53.19
C ILE A 254 -16.23 -12.48 54.22
N PHE A 255 -15.88 -11.97 55.40
CA PHE A 255 -15.44 -12.73 56.55
C PHE A 255 -16.46 -12.61 57.69
N MET A 256 -16.50 -13.62 58.56
CA MET A 256 -17.36 -13.64 59.75
C MET A 256 -16.57 -14.09 60.96
N GLU A 257 -16.84 -13.47 62.11
CA GLU A 257 -16.32 -13.90 63.41
C GLU A 257 -16.90 -15.28 63.79
N VAL A 258 -16.02 -16.19 64.17
CA VAL A 258 -16.32 -17.51 64.66
C VAL A 258 -16.33 -17.42 66.18
N ASP A 259 -17.53 -17.34 66.75
CA ASP A 259 -17.73 -17.36 68.20
C ASP A 259 -17.03 -18.60 68.78
N SER A 260 -15.97 -18.38 69.54
CA SER A 260 -15.26 -19.44 70.27
C SER A 260 -16.04 -19.96 71.50
N SER A 261 -17.33 -19.65 71.62
CA SER A 261 -18.16 -20.02 72.79
C SER A 261 -19.08 -21.21 72.49
N GLY A 262 -18.51 -22.41 72.65
CA GLY A 262 -19.23 -23.69 72.48
C GLY A 262 -18.71 -24.76 73.45
N GLY A 263 -18.64 -24.43 74.74
CA GLY A 263 -18.13 -25.32 75.79
C GLY A 263 -18.82 -25.10 77.14
N GLY A 264 -20.14 -24.91 77.14
CA GLY A 264 -20.96 -24.90 78.36
C GLY A 264 -21.70 -26.22 78.51
N GLY A 265 -21.11 -27.19 79.20
CA GLY A 265 -21.77 -28.42 79.64
C GLY A 265 -21.96 -28.39 81.15
N GLY A 266 -23.12 -27.89 81.59
CA GLY A 266 -23.56 -27.92 82.97
C GLY A 266 -24.25 -29.24 83.33
N ASP A 267 -23.73 -29.85 84.39
CA ASP A 267 -24.41 -30.38 85.57
C ASP A 267 -25.09 -31.76 85.54
N GLY A 268 -24.76 -32.54 86.58
CA GLY A 268 -25.38 -33.81 86.93
C GLY A 268 -24.85 -34.34 88.27
N GLU A 269 -25.33 -33.78 89.37
CA GLU A 269 -25.26 -34.33 90.73
C GLU A 269 -25.90 -35.74 90.78
N PRO A 270 -25.35 -36.71 91.52
CA PRO A 270 -26.02 -37.98 91.76
C PRO A 270 -26.72 -37.95 93.14
N GLU A 271 -28.04 -37.87 93.15
CA GLU A 271 -28.86 -38.45 94.21
C GLU A 271 -29.60 -39.64 93.62
N ASP A 272 -29.38 -40.83 94.18
CA ASP A 272 -30.48 -41.77 94.39
C ASP A 272 -30.14 -42.70 95.56
N SER A 273 -31.13 -42.81 96.44
CA SER A 273 -31.18 -43.61 97.65
C SER A 273 -31.94 -44.90 97.34
N ASP A 274 -31.40 -46.05 97.74
CA ASP A 274 -32.12 -47.14 98.45
C ASP A 274 -31.12 -48.20 98.94
#